data_AF-A0A084SNI6-F1
#
_entry.id   AF-A0A084SNI6-F1
#
_cell.length_a   1.000
_cell.length_b   1.000
_cell.length_c   1.000
_cell.angle_alpha   90.00
_cell.angle_beta   90.00
_cell.angle_gamma   90.00
#
_symmetry.space_group_name_H-M   'P 1'
#
loop_
_entity.id
_entity.type
_entity.pdbx_description
1 polymer ?
#
loop_
_entity_poly.entity_id
_entity_poly.type
_entity_poly.pdbx_seq_one_letter_code
_entity_poly.pdbx_strand_id
1 'polypeptide(L)'
;MYHELIYHLDLCILAYHQYTQTLIWPFDPYYERLAMKGSSRRDNFMTQVRTLFLGNNAYHGPGNTHGWAVNNTLDPIIGRYDRLHPWRIAFCSPEPGSWLCYKLPTYITDRIASVAMCSYQAGAGNPNNATAAAVIQPAVARPLGIAGGGVDRLYAFEGGTGTINGSPNVWSLMGCVLERHYGATYDVHITFRGSRSGSGARALSHGLVGKGNPDWVTDMDFNTMVQDNYFSVHGSVCRGFSRSVKTCIPSILTILQHIHGQNGAPPSNIYVTGHSLGGALATQFATAMVLGTTHGPDGVNLPGNLPTWPWRNLKLITFSAPVAGGKSFHRQFNSRIFCRRVVLSQDPITQDKRGHHVGAEVYITGENTFNPVPLAYHEPMNVRERLHRKATQWGDALHNVPGPNKNHVDFPWKVYDSFRALYQAEPSIQGAGVLNGMLTGLDGDVLRYLGAIATVLGDSGAYKTFIRDSKVVARSTSILTASNRMGSTAAVALPVAPNTLAANVQLVRAQFGEVGKHLSFALMLAELARNPALDFSTFIPNATLNECIQ
;
A
#
# COMPACT_ATOMS: atom_id res chain seq x y z
N MET A 1 15.68 -14.59 19.71
CA MET A 1 14.29 -14.67 19.18
C MET A 1 13.84 -13.26 18.84
N TYR A 2 13.08 -13.05 17.76
CA TYR A 2 12.58 -11.70 17.40
C TYR A 2 11.47 -11.28 18.38
N HIS A 3 11.47 -10.03 18.82
CA HIS A 3 10.46 -9.52 19.75
C HIS A 3 9.06 -9.53 19.12
N GLU A 4 8.06 -10.14 19.77
CA GLU A 4 6.72 -10.40 19.21
C GLU A 4 6.01 -9.13 18.71
N LEU A 5 5.92 -8.07 19.52
CA LEU A 5 5.22 -6.85 19.10
C LEU A 5 5.91 -6.15 17.93
N ILE A 6 7.25 -6.06 17.96
CA ILE A 6 8.01 -5.45 16.86
C ILE A 6 7.91 -6.32 15.59
N TYR A 7 7.90 -7.64 15.72
CA TYR A 7 7.69 -8.56 14.60
C TYR A 7 6.37 -8.27 13.87
N HIS A 8 5.26 -8.16 14.62
CA HIS A 8 3.95 -7.89 14.03
C HIS A 8 3.82 -6.48 13.45
N LEU A 9 4.51 -5.49 14.04
CA LEU A 9 4.60 -4.16 13.43
C LEU A 9 5.42 -4.19 12.13
N ASP A 10 6.51 -4.96 12.08
CA ASP A 10 7.31 -5.13 10.86
C ASP A 10 6.55 -5.92 9.78
N LEU A 11 5.64 -6.84 10.16
CA LEU A 11 4.66 -7.42 9.23
C LEU A 11 3.67 -6.38 8.70
N CYS A 12 3.23 -5.43 9.53
CA CYS A 12 2.42 -4.32 9.04
C CYS A 12 3.19 -3.50 8.00
N ILE A 13 4.48 -3.24 8.24
CA ILE A 13 5.37 -2.55 7.28
C ILE A 13 5.55 -3.39 6.00
N LEU A 14 5.62 -4.73 6.10
CA LEU A 14 5.64 -5.62 4.94
C LEU A 14 4.38 -5.45 4.08
N ALA A 15 3.20 -5.28 4.67
CA ALA A 15 1.98 -5.02 3.91
C ALA A 15 2.01 -3.67 3.16
N TYR A 16 2.59 -2.61 3.76
CA TYR A 16 2.84 -1.34 3.06
C TYR A 16 3.85 -1.49 1.92
N HIS A 17 4.92 -2.24 2.17
CA HIS A 17 5.97 -2.55 1.20
C HIS A 17 5.39 -3.28 -0.02
N GLN A 18 4.66 -4.37 0.20
CA GLN A 18 4.09 -5.16 -0.89
C GLN A 18 3.13 -4.34 -1.73
N TYR A 19 2.25 -3.57 -1.11
CA TYR A 19 1.41 -2.65 -1.87
C TYR A 19 2.23 -1.64 -2.68
N THR A 20 3.28 -1.08 -2.09
CA THR A 20 4.12 -0.09 -2.77
C THR A 20 4.75 -0.67 -4.03
N GLN A 21 5.13 -1.96 -4.01
CA GLN A 21 5.61 -2.65 -5.21
C GLN A 21 4.54 -2.77 -6.31
N THR A 22 3.27 -2.83 -5.94
CA THR A 22 2.19 -2.93 -6.93
C THR A 22 1.92 -1.63 -7.68
N LEU A 23 2.33 -0.47 -7.14
CA LEU A 23 2.03 0.84 -7.73
C LEU A 23 2.64 0.98 -9.13
N ILE A 24 1.83 1.39 -10.10
CA ILE A 24 2.33 1.58 -11.47
C ILE A 24 3.12 2.88 -11.63
N TRP A 25 2.86 3.87 -10.79
CA TRP A 25 3.55 5.17 -10.78
C TRP A 25 4.07 5.49 -9.39
N PRO A 26 5.16 4.82 -8.94
CA PRO A 26 5.68 5.03 -7.58
C PRO A 26 6.11 6.48 -7.33
N PHE A 27 6.38 7.28 -8.36
CA PHE A 27 6.75 8.69 -8.26
C PHE A 27 5.56 9.67 -8.08
N ASP A 28 4.32 9.24 -8.34
CA ASP A 28 3.11 10.05 -8.13
C ASP A 28 1.85 9.15 -8.03
N PRO A 29 1.79 8.25 -7.03
CA PRO A 29 0.74 7.23 -6.97
C PRO A 29 -0.65 7.80 -6.64
N TYR A 30 -0.71 9.04 -6.12
CA TYR A 30 -1.94 9.69 -5.67
C TYR A 30 -2.24 11.01 -6.41
N TYR A 31 -1.54 11.25 -7.52
CA TYR A 31 -1.77 12.39 -8.42
C TYR A 31 -1.58 13.74 -7.73
N GLU A 32 -0.70 13.79 -6.74
CA GLU A 32 -0.45 14.96 -5.90
C GLU A 32 0.25 16.06 -6.69
N ARG A 33 1.07 15.67 -7.66
CA ARG A 33 1.85 16.59 -8.50
C ARG A 33 0.96 17.45 -9.40
N LEU A 34 -0.28 17.01 -9.62
CA LEU A 34 -1.29 17.69 -10.41
C LEU A 34 -2.33 18.44 -9.56
N ALA A 35 -2.26 18.31 -8.23
CA ALA A 35 -3.20 18.89 -7.27
C ALA A 35 -2.93 20.39 -7.01
N MET A 36 -2.88 21.20 -8.08
CA MET A 36 -2.62 22.65 -7.95
C MET A 36 -3.85 23.39 -7.44
N LYS A 37 -3.66 24.26 -6.44
CA LYS A 37 -4.72 25.11 -5.89
C LYS A 37 -5.40 25.89 -7.02
N GLY A 38 -6.72 25.74 -7.12
CA GLY A 38 -7.49 26.42 -8.15
C GLY A 38 -7.28 25.85 -9.55
N SER A 39 -7.05 24.56 -9.73
CA SER A 39 -7.03 23.91 -11.04
C SER A 39 -7.85 22.60 -11.01
N SER A 40 -8.43 22.22 -12.15
CA SER A 40 -9.09 20.92 -12.37
C SER A 40 -8.15 19.86 -12.94
N ARG A 41 -6.84 20.14 -13.08
CA ARG A 41 -5.87 19.21 -13.68
C ARG A 41 -5.87 17.83 -13.04
N ARG A 42 -5.89 17.75 -11.70
CA ARG A 42 -5.94 16.47 -11.01
C ARG A 42 -7.21 15.68 -11.36
N ASP A 43 -8.36 16.34 -11.33
CA ASP A 43 -9.65 15.69 -11.62
C ASP A 43 -9.74 15.24 -13.09
N ASN A 44 -9.28 16.10 -14.01
CA ASN A 44 -9.18 15.75 -15.43
C ASN A 44 -8.22 14.59 -15.65
N PHE A 45 -7.08 14.57 -14.94
CA PHE A 45 -6.14 13.46 -15.00
C PHE A 45 -6.74 12.16 -14.51
N MET A 46 -7.42 12.16 -13.35
CA MET A 46 -8.12 10.97 -12.84
C MET A 46 -9.18 10.46 -13.83
N THR A 47 -9.88 11.35 -14.54
CA THR A 47 -10.80 10.95 -15.62
C THR A 47 -10.05 10.25 -16.75
N GLN A 48 -8.91 10.79 -17.20
CA GLN A 48 -8.07 10.14 -18.21
C GLN A 48 -7.54 8.78 -17.75
N VAL A 49 -7.12 8.65 -16.49
CA VAL A 49 -6.66 7.38 -15.91
C VAL A 49 -7.76 6.32 -16.00
N ARG A 50 -9.00 6.66 -15.65
CA ARG A 50 -10.13 5.71 -15.75
C ARG A 50 -10.37 5.28 -17.19
N THR A 51 -10.29 6.17 -18.15
CA THR A 51 -10.43 5.84 -19.58
C THR A 51 -9.29 4.95 -20.06
N LEU A 52 -8.05 5.25 -19.66
CA LEU A 52 -6.84 4.56 -20.10
C LEU A 52 -6.80 3.08 -19.68
N PHE A 53 -7.37 2.77 -18.53
CA PHE A 53 -7.37 1.41 -17.96
C PHE A 53 -8.73 0.72 -18.04
N LEU A 54 -9.69 1.27 -18.79
CA LEU A 54 -10.99 0.62 -19.00
C LEU A 54 -10.83 -0.76 -19.64
N GLY A 55 -11.32 -1.80 -18.96
CA GLY A 55 -11.28 -3.19 -19.42
C GLY A 55 -9.88 -3.81 -19.46
N ASN A 56 -8.87 -3.15 -18.91
CA ASN A 56 -7.51 -3.67 -18.88
C ASN A 56 -7.26 -4.52 -17.63
N ASN A 57 -7.64 -5.80 -17.72
CA ASN A 57 -7.59 -6.76 -16.61
C ASN A 57 -6.16 -7.10 -16.13
N ALA A 58 -5.11 -6.60 -16.79
CA ALA A 58 -3.74 -6.71 -16.26
C ALA A 58 -3.49 -5.75 -15.08
N TYR A 59 -4.38 -4.78 -14.86
CA TYR A 59 -4.28 -3.76 -13.83
C TYR A 59 -5.43 -3.88 -12.85
N HIS A 60 -5.16 -3.56 -11.59
CA HIS A 60 -6.13 -3.52 -10.50
C HIS A 60 -6.30 -2.08 -10.01
N GLY A 61 -7.45 -1.78 -9.39
CA GLY A 61 -7.80 -0.44 -8.94
C GLY A 61 -9.30 -0.17 -9.03
N PRO A 62 -9.74 0.86 -9.77
CA PRO A 62 -11.16 1.14 -9.96
C PRO A 62 -11.85 0.00 -10.71
N GLY A 63 -13.14 -0.22 -10.44
CA GLY A 63 -13.88 -1.37 -10.96
C GLY A 63 -13.89 -1.51 -12.48
N ASN A 64 -13.77 -0.42 -13.24
CA ASN A 64 -13.74 -0.44 -14.70
C ASN A 64 -12.52 -1.14 -15.28
N THR A 65 -11.43 -1.31 -14.52
CA THR A 65 -10.31 -2.17 -14.93
C THR A 65 -10.76 -3.58 -15.27
N HIS A 66 -11.80 -4.06 -14.59
CA HIS A 66 -12.36 -5.42 -14.69
C HIS A 66 -13.82 -5.44 -15.19
N GLY A 67 -14.31 -4.31 -15.73
CA GLY A 67 -15.69 -4.16 -16.18
C GLY A 67 -16.74 -4.09 -15.04
N TRP A 68 -16.32 -3.90 -13.79
CA TRP A 68 -17.20 -3.72 -12.65
C TRP A 68 -17.65 -2.26 -12.49
N ALA A 69 -18.65 -2.04 -11.62
CA ALA A 69 -19.11 -0.71 -11.27
C ALA A 69 -17.98 0.15 -10.69
N VAL A 70 -17.95 1.43 -11.07
CA VAL A 70 -16.91 2.40 -10.68
C VAL A 70 -17.49 3.45 -9.75
N ASN A 71 -16.70 3.86 -8.76
CA ASN A 71 -16.94 5.08 -8.03
C ASN A 71 -16.05 6.21 -8.53
N ASN A 72 -16.63 7.14 -9.30
CA ASN A 72 -15.90 8.26 -9.91
C ASN A 72 -15.51 9.35 -8.89
N THR A 73 -15.99 9.29 -7.65
CA THR A 73 -15.58 10.24 -6.60
C THR A 73 -14.26 9.87 -5.93
N LEU A 74 -13.78 8.64 -6.16
CA LEU A 74 -12.57 8.11 -5.54
C LEU A 74 -11.38 8.18 -6.49
N ASP A 75 -10.19 8.34 -5.92
CA ASP A 75 -8.94 8.34 -6.68
C ASP A 75 -8.75 6.97 -7.37
N PRO A 76 -8.58 6.92 -8.70
CA PRO A 76 -8.39 5.67 -9.43
C PRO A 76 -6.95 5.19 -9.26
N ILE A 77 -6.57 4.72 -8.07
CA ILE A 77 -5.19 4.26 -7.81
C ILE A 77 -4.98 2.93 -8.52
N ILE A 78 -3.97 2.87 -9.39
CA ILE A 78 -3.73 1.71 -10.25
C ILE A 78 -2.53 0.90 -9.75
N GLY A 79 -2.67 -0.42 -9.76
CA GLY A 79 -1.59 -1.34 -9.43
C GLY A 79 -1.51 -2.56 -10.36
N ARG A 80 -0.39 -3.27 -10.29
CA ARG A 80 -0.16 -4.58 -10.91
C ARG A 80 0.43 -5.55 -9.89
N TYR A 81 -0.09 -6.77 -9.84
CA TYR A 81 0.32 -7.76 -8.85
C TYR A 81 1.50 -8.63 -9.29
N ASP A 82 1.89 -8.58 -10.57
CA ASP A 82 3.09 -9.25 -11.10
C ASP A 82 4.41 -8.62 -10.62
N ARG A 83 4.34 -7.50 -9.91
CA ARG A 83 5.49 -6.80 -9.31
C ARG A 83 5.83 -7.23 -7.88
N LEU A 84 5.09 -8.17 -7.31
CA LEU A 84 5.29 -8.60 -5.94
C LEU A 84 6.59 -9.39 -5.77
N HIS A 85 7.55 -8.78 -5.08
CA HIS A 85 8.86 -9.35 -4.80
C HIS A 85 9.31 -8.95 -3.39
N PRO A 86 8.88 -9.65 -2.33
CA PRO A 86 9.11 -9.24 -0.93
C PRO A 86 10.60 -9.10 -0.57
N TRP A 87 11.49 -9.73 -1.34
CA TRP A 87 12.95 -9.68 -1.14
C TRP A 87 13.62 -8.41 -1.68
N ARG A 88 12.92 -7.63 -2.51
CA ARG A 88 13.43 -6.36 -3.04
C ARG A 88 12.94 -5.23 -2.14
N ILE A 89 13.66 -4.12 -2.07
CA ILE A 89 13.10 -2.93 -1.41
C ILE A 89 11.91 -2.37 -2.19
N ALA A 90 11.15 -1.47 -1.60
CA ALA A 90 10.07 -0.75 -2.29
C ALA A 90 10.17 0.74 -1.98
N PHE A 91 9.87 1.61 -2.95
CA PHE A 91 9.89 3.04 -2.74
C PHE A 91 8.74 3.74 -3.46
N CYS A 92 8.29 4.87 -2.93
CA CYS A 92 7.34 5.75 -3.59
C CYS A 92 7.46 7.19 -3.10
N SER A 93 6.98 8.14 -3.91
CA SER A 93 6.83 9.54 -3.56
C SER A 93 5.33 9.82 -3.38
N PRO A 94 4.77 9.58 -2.17
CA PRO A 94 3.35 9.82 -1.94
C PRO A 94 3.00 11.31 -2.02
N GLU A 95 3.94 12.19 -1.64
CA GLU A 95 3.79 13.64 -1.64
C GLU A 95 5.00 14.33 -2.29
N PRO A 96 4.83 15.55 -2.83
CA PRO A 96 5.94 16.34 -3.34
C PRO A 96 7.03 16.58 -2.29
N GLY A 97 8.28 16.25 -2.64
CA GLY A 97 9.44 16.46 -1.76
C GLY A 97 9.61 15.40 -0.67
N SER A 98 8.92 14.26 -0.78
CA SER A 98 9.09 13.13 0.14
C SER A 98 9.14 11.82 -0.63
N TRP A 99 10.08 10.96 -0.23
CA TRP A 99 10.29 9.62 -0.75
C TRP A 99 10.30 8.62 0.41
N LEU A 100 9.35 7.71 0.39
CA LEU A 100 9.30 6.57 1.30
C LEU A 100 10.13 5.42 0.73
N CYS A 101 10.86 4.75 1.60
CA CYS A 101 11.62 3.55 1.29
C CYS A 101 11.34 2.48 2.35
N TYR A 102 10.92 1.32 1.88
CA TYR A 102 10.66 0.14 2.69
C TYR A 102 11.75 -0.89 2.46
N LYS A 103 12.56 -1.15 3.48
CA LYS A 103 13.64 -2.13 3.46
C LYS A 103 13.43 -3.12 4.60
N LEU A 104 12.68 -4.18 4.32
CA LEU A 104 12.23 -5.09 5.38
C LEU A 104 13.41 -5.85 5.99
N PRO A 105 13.30 -6.24 7.28
CA PRO A 105 14.35 -6.98 7.96
C PRO A 105 14.61 -8.32 7.27
N THR A 106 15.87 -8.68 7.09
CA THR A 106 16.28 -9.97 6.51
C THR A 106 15.76 -11.15 7.31
N TYR A 107 15.58 -10.99 8.64
CA TYR A 107 14.90 -11.99 9.47
C TYR A 107 13.52 -12.41 8.95
N ILE A 108 12.79 -11.50 8.29
CA ILE A 108 11.50 -11.77 7.65
C ILE A 108 11.73 -12.21 6.19
N THR A 109 12.43 -11.40 5.40
CA THR A 109 12.52 -11.64 3.93
C THR A 109 13.32 -12.88 3.58
N ASP A 110 14.36 -13.22 4.33
CA ASP A 110 15.22 -14.37 4.03
C ASP A 110 14.52 -15.70 4.27
N ARG A 111 13.44 -15.68 5.04
CA ARG A 111 12.64 -16.87 5.29
C ARG A 111 11.56 -17.12 4.24
N ILE A 112 11.20 -16.11 3.45
CA ILE A 112 10.16 -16.24 2.43
C ILE A 112 10.73 -17.01 1.23
N ALA A 113 10.12 -18.16 0.93
CA ALA A 113 10.43 -19.06 -0.18
C ALA A 113 9.70 -18.64 -1.46
N SER A 114 8.45 -18.19 -1.31
CA SER A 114 7.59 -17.81 -2.42
C SER A 114 6.56 -16.76 -1.99
N VAL A 115 6.08 -16.02 -2.99
CA VAL A 115 4.96 -15.07 -2.84
C VAL A 115 3.89 -15.35 -3.88
N ALA A 116 2.62 -15.31 -3.51
CA ALA A 116 1.49 -15.37 -4.43
C ALA A 116 0.47 -14.27 -4.13
N MET A 117 -0.32 -13.88 -5.12
CA MET A 117 -1.43 -12.95 -4.94
C MET A 117 -2.76 -13.69 -5.02
N CYS A 118 -3.69 -13.42 -4.11
CA CYS A 118 -5.08 -13.83 -4.22
C CYS A 118 -5.95 -12.64 -4.60
N SER A 119 -6.50 -12.63 -5.82
CA SER A 119 -7.25 -11.50 -6.37
C SER A 119 -8.54 -11.94 -7.06
N TYR A 120 -9.48 -11.00 -7.18
CA TYR A 120 -10.70 -11.19 -7.93
C TYR A 120 -10.43 -11.10 -9.44
N GLN A 121 -10.99 -12.02 -10.20
CA GLN A 121 -10.76 -12.09 -11.65
C GLN A 121 -11.90 -11.43 -12.43
N ALA A 122 -11.57 -10.85 -13.57
CA ALA A 122 -12.58 -10.31 -14.49
C ALA A 122 -13.53 -11.43 -14.94
N GLY A 123 -14.83 -11.11 -15.05
CA GLY A 123 -15.85 -12.08 -15.44
C GLY A 123 -16.30 -13.06 -14.36
N ALA A 124 -15.63 -13.14 -13.20
CA ALA A 124 -15.99 -14.03 -12.08
C ALA A 124 -17.17 -13.52 -11.21
N GLY A 125 -17.97 -12.57 -11.73
CA GLY A 125 -18.99 -11.83 -10.99
C GLY A 125 -18.48 -10.52 -10.40
N ASN A 126 -19.40 -9.73 -9.82
CA ASN A 126 -19.06 -8.44 -9.20
C ASN A 126 -18.67 -8.63 -7.72
N PRO A 127 -17.40 -8.43 -7.33
CA PRO A 127 -16.95 -8.66 -5.96
C PRO A 127 -17.57 -7.68 -4.94
N ASN A 128 -18.21 -6.58 -5.37
CA ASN A 128 -18.97 -5.71 -4.47
C ASN A 128 -20.15 -6.42 -3.79
N ASN A 129 -20.64 -7.54 -4.35
CA ASN A 129 -21.74 -8.32 -3.79
C ASN A 129 -21.28 -9.54 -2.97
N ALA A 130 -19.97 -9.69 -2.75
CA ALA A 130 -19.36 -10.82 -2.03
C ALA A 130 -19.66 -12.22 -2.63
N THR A 131 -20.05 -12.28 -3.91
CA THR A 131 -20.32 -13.55 -4.63
C THR A 131 -19.21 -13.97 -5.57
N ALA A 132 -18.26 -13.07 -5.87
CA ALA A 132 -17.15 -13.39 -6.76
C ALA A 132 -16.12 -14.28 -6.06
N ALA A 133 -15.63 -15.30 -6.77
CA ALA A 133 -14.55 -16.14 -6.29
C ALA A 133 -13.20 -15.41 -6.44
N ALA A 134 -12.42 -15.40 -5.35
CA ALA A 134 -11.02 -14.98 -5.40
C ALA A 134 -10.15 -16.16 -5.86
N VAL A 135 -9.08 -15.87 -6.58
CA VAL A 135 -8.18 -16.89 -7.16
C VAL A 135 -6.75 -16.60 -6.76
N ILE A 136 -6.03 -17.64 -6.32
CA ILE A 136 -4.59 -17.56 -6.05
C ILE A 136 -3.85 -17.65 -7.40
N GLN A 137 -3.12 -16.60 -7.73
CA GLN A 137 -2.24 -16.53 -8.89
C GLN A 137 -1.02 -17.42 -8.69
N PRO A 138 -0.32 -17.83 -9.79
CA PRO A 138 0.90 -18.60 -9.69
C PRO A 138 1.93 -17.95 -8.76
N ALA A 139 2.53 -18.76 -7.88
CA ALA A 139 3.51 -18.26 -6.94
C ALA A 139 4.82 -17.86 -7.65
N VAL A 140 5.34 -16.70 -7.29
CA VAL A 140 6.68 -16.24 -7.65
C VAL A 140 7.65 -16.84 -6.65
N ALA A 141 8.59 -17.64 -7.15
CA ALA A 141 9.65 -18.20 -6.33
C ALA A 141 10.71 -17.14 -5.99
N ARG A 142 11.38 -17.34 -4.85
CA ARG A 142 12.57 -16.59 -4.48
C ARG A 142 13.63 -16.68 -5.60
N PRO A 143 14.19 -15.54 -6.06
CA PRO A 143 15.28 -15.55 -7.03
C PRO A 143 16.53 -16.29 -6.53
N LEU A 144 17.18 -17.02 -7.44
CA LEU A 144 18.49 -17.61 -7.21
C LEU A 144 19.50 -16.48 -6.94
N GLY A 145 20.20 -16.54 -5.80
CA GLY A 145 21.21 -15.55 -5.39
C GLY A 145 20.81 -14.64 -4.22
N ILE A 146 19.57 -14.69 -3.74
CA ILE A 146 19.19 -14.01 -2.49
C ILE A 146 19.50 -14.92 -1.30
N ALA A 147 20.46 -14.53 -0.45
CA ALA A 147 20.97 -15.34 0.67
C ALA A 147 19.87 -15.84 1.61
N GLY A 148 19.88 -17.15 1.94
CA GLY A 148 18.86 -17.80 2.78
C GLY A 148 18.09 -18.90 2.04
N GLY A 149 17.72 -19.96 2.74
CA GLY A 149 17.00 -21.12 2.20
C GLY A 149 15.52 -21.13 2.58
N GLY A 150 14.86 -19.97 2.49
CA GLY A 150 13.53 -19.72 3.06
C GLY A 150 12.52 -20.85 2.85
N VAL A 151 11.69 -21.08 3.87
CA VAL A 151 10.63 -22.12 3.92
C VAL A 151 9.22 -21.53 4.09
N ASP A 152 9.14 -20.25 4.46
CA ASP A 152 7.88 -19.56 4.70
C ASP A 152 7.21 -19.20 3.37
N ARG A 153 5.88 -19.22 3.30
CA ARG A 153 5.11 -18.85 2.10
C ARG A 153 4.27 -17.61 2.37
N LEU A 154 4.32 -16.65 1.45
CA LEU A 154 3.63 -15.37 1.59
C LEU A 154 2.49 -15.27 0.57
N TYR A 155 1.28 -14.96 1.03
CA TYR A 155 0.12 -14.80 0.17
C TYR A 155 -0.45 -13.40 0.36
N ALA A 156 -0.29 -12.50 -0.61
CA ALA A 156 -0.98 -11.23 -0.61
C ALA A 156 -2.46 -11.41 -0.96
N PHE A 157 -3.35 -10.56 -0.44
CA PHE A 157 -4.78 -10.63 -0.71
C PHE A 157 -5.36 -9.28 -1.15
N GLU A 158 -6.31 -9.33 -2.08
CA GLU A 158 -7.05 -8.16 -2.55
C GLU A 158 -8.30 -7.91 -1.71
N GLY A 159 -8.72 -6.65 -1.65
CA GLY A 159 -10.01 -6.23 -1.14
C GLY A 159 -10.36 -4.79 -1.57
N GLY A 160 -11.58 -4.39 -1.25
CA GLY A 160 -12.18 -3.13 -1.62
C GLY A 160 -12.18 -2.09 -0.49
N THR A 161 -12.01 -0.83 -0.86
CA THR A 161 -12.09 0.34 0.03
C THR A 161 -12.90 1.47 -0.62
N GLY A 162 -13.38 2.41 0.21
CA GLY A 162 -14.00 3.66 -0.23
C GLY A 162 -15.51 3.62 -0.44
N THR A 163 -16.19 2.54 -0.04
CA THR A 163 -17.64 2.42 -0.18
C THR A 163 -18.41 3.21 0.88
N ILE A 164 -19.27 4.14 0.44
CA ILE A 164 -20.25 4.84 1.27
C ILE A 164 -21.65 4.56 0.71
N ASN A 165 -22.61 4.28 1.59
CA ASN A 165 -23.99 3.95 1.21
C ASN A 165 -24.12 2.91 0.07
N GLY A 166 -23.21 1.92 -0.02
CA GLY A 166 -23.25 0.90 -1.07
C GLY A 166 -22.65 1.33 -2.41
N SER A 167 -21.97 2.48 -2.47
CA SER A 167 -21.20 2.87 -3.65
C SER A 167 -20.11 1.82 -3.96
N PRO A 168 -19.70 1.65 -5.23
CA PRO A 168 -18.67 0.70 -5.58
C PRO A 168 -17.34 0.96 -4.86
N ASN A 169 -16.60 -0.12 -4.61
CA ASN A 169 -15.26 -0.06 -4.03
C ASN A 169 -14.17 0.26 -5.08
N VAL A 170 -13.02 0.72 -4.60
CA VAL A 170 -11.73 0.65 -5.30
C VAL A 170 -10.94 -0.53 -4.74
N TRP A 171 -10.40 -1.36 -5.63
CA TRP A 171 -9.77 -2.64 -5.33
C TRP A 171 -8.25 -2.49 -5.27
N SER A 172 -7.62 -3.10 -4.27
CA SER A 172 -6.16 -3.10 -4.14
C SER A 172 -5.68 -4.25 -3.26
N LEU A 173 -4.38 -4.53 -3.25
CA LEU A 173 -3.75 -5.36 -2.22
C LEU A 173 -4.07 -4.76 -0.85
N MET A 174 -4.77 -5.51 0.01
CA MET A 174 -5.22 -5.10 1.35
C MET A 174 -4.37 -5.66 2.48
N GLY A 175 -3.46 -6.59 2.18
CA GLY A 175 -2.58 -7.18 3.17
C GLY A 175 -1.97 -8.48 2.69
N CYS A 176 -1.48 -9.27 3.65
CA CYS A 176 -0.90 -10.57 3.38
C CYS A 176 -1.17 -11.60 4.49
N VAL A 177 -1.10 -12.87 4.12
CA VAL A 177 -1.06 -14.02 5.00
C VAL A 177 0.34 -14.62 4.88
N LEU A 178 1.10 -14.59 5.98
CA LEU A 178 2.39 -15.27 6.07
C LEU A 178 2.20 -16.61 6.75
N GLU A 179 2.51 -17.67 6.01
CA GLU A 179 2.63 -19.02 6.51
C GLU A 179 4.07 -19.26 6.97
N ARG A 180 4.28 -19.27 8.29
CA ARG A 180 5.60 -19.30 8.90
C ARG A 180 5.93 -20.69 9.43
N HIS A 181 6.94 -21.34 8.86
CA HIS A 181 7.33 -22.71 9.17
C HIS A 181 8.36 -22.79 10.29
N TYR A 182 8.21 -23.76 11.18
CA TYR A 182 9.21 -24.10 12.19
C TYR A 182 9.18 -25.61 12.49
N GLY A 183 10.15 -26.32 11.90
CA GLY A 183 10.17 -27.79 11.94
C GLY A 183 9.01 -28.37 11.15
N ALA A 184 8.26 -29.29 11.75
CA ALA A 184 7.11 -29.97 11.12
C ALA A 184 5.77 -29.24 11.30
N THR A 185 5.77 -28.03 11.85
CA THR A 185 4.55 -27.24 12.10
C THR A 185 4.72 -25.80 11.61
N TYR A 186 3.63 -25.04 11.64
CA TYR A 186 3.59 -23.68 11.12
C TYR A 186 2.59 -22.80 11.90
N ASP A 187 2.83 -21.49 11.83
CA ASP A 187 1.91 -20.44 12.27
C ASP A 187 1.35 -19.72 11.04
N VAL A 188 0.17 -19.11 11.20
CA VAL A 188 -0.43 -18.23 10.21
C VAL A 188 -0.52 -16.82 10.77
N HIS A 189 0.08 -15.85 10.06
CA HIS A 189 -0.01 -14.42 10.38
C HIS A 189 -0.80 -13.69 9.30
N ILE A 190 -2.00 -13.23 9.63
CA ILE A 190 -2.88 -12.45 8.75
C ILE A 190 -2.66 -10.97 9.06
N THR A 191 -2.13 -10.23 8.11
CA THR A 191 -1.77 -8.82 8.28
C THR A 191 -2.56 -7.95 7.33
N PHE A 192 -3.28 -6.96 7.86
CA PHE A 192 -3.95 -5.93 7.08
C PHE A 192 -3.08 -4.67 7.00
N ARG A 193 -3.02 -4.07 5.81
CA ARG A 193 -2.33 -2.79 5.62
C ARG A 193 -3.17 -1.64 6.19
N GLY A 194 -2.51 -0.56 6.59
CA GLY A 194 -3.20 0.68 6.94
C GLY A 194 -3.48 1.59 5.75
N SER A 195 -4.04 2.77 6.07
CA SER A 195 -4.35 3.81 5.10
C SER A 195 -3.09 4.42 4.51
N ARG A 196 -3.20 4.87 3.26
CA ARG A 196 -2.13 5.53 2.54
C ARG A 196 -2.71 6.70 1.78
N SER A 197 -1.99 7.79 1.72
CA SER A 197 -2.34 8.92 0.88
C SER A 197 -1.10 9.65 0.46
N GLY A 198 -1.26 10.56 -0.50
CA GLY A 198 -0.45 11.76 -0.52
C GLY A 198 -0.87 12.65 0.64
N SER A 199 -1.14 13.93 0.35
CA SER A 199 -1.48 14.95 1.36
C SER A 199 -2.47 14.45 2.41
N GLY A 200 -1.97 14.11 3.61
CA GLY A 200 -2.79 13.58 4.69
C GLY A 200 -3.93 14.53 5.08
N ALA A 201 -3.68 15.85 5.06
CA ALA A 201 -4.70 16.87 5.32
C ALA A 201 -5.83 16.87 4.26
N ARG A 202 -5.50 16.71 2.97
CA ARG A 202 -6.53 16.63 1.92
C ARG A 202 -7.27 15.31 1.95
N ALA A 203 -6.54 14.22 2.15
CA ALA A 203 -7.14 12.89 2.21
C ALA A 203 -8.15 12.81 3.37
N LEU A 204 -7.81 13.39 4.52
CA LEU A 204 -8.72 13.54 5.65
C LEU A 204 -9.96 14.39 5.28
N SER A 205 -9.76 15.59 4.72
CA SER A 205 -10.88 16.50 4.41
C SER A 205 -11.83 15.96 3.34
N HIS A 206 -11.29 15.32 2.30
CA HIS A 206 -12.09 14.69 1.25
C HIS A 206 -12.75 13.39 1.75
N GLY A 207 -12.06 12.62 2.60
CA GLY A 207 -12.58 11.39 3.18
C GLY A 207 -13.89 11.61 3.96
N LEU A 208 -13.98 12.70 4.72
CA LEU A 208 -15.18 13.08 5.49
C LEU A 208 -16.42 13.34 4.62
N VAL A 209 -16.24 13.67 3.34
CA VAL A 209 -17.33 13.90 2.37
C VAL A 209 -17.43 12.80 1.32
N GLY A 210 -16.74 11.66 1.51
CA GLY A 210 -16.81 10.51 0.64
C GLY A 210 -16.14 10.67 -0.72
N LYS A 211 -15.06 11.46 -0.78
CA LYS A 211 -14.28 11.72 -2.00
C LYS A 211 -12.79 11.46 -1.77
N GLY A 212 -12.03 11.34 -2.85
CA GLY A 212 -10.58 11.25 -2.81
C GLY A 212 -10.07 9.85 -2.52
N ASN A 213 -9.07 9.74 -1.65
CA ASN A 213 -8.40 8.47 -1.41
C ASN A 213 -9.36 7.43 -0.79
N PRO A 214 -9.49 6.23 -1.37
CA PRO A 214 -10.47 5.23 -0.92
C PRO A 214 -10.19 4.67 0.48
N ASP A 215 -8.93 4.61 0.91
CA ASP A 215 -8.58 4.17 2.26
C ASP A 215 -9.10 5.17 3.30
N TRP A 216 -8.89 6.47 3.08
CA TRP A 216 -9.36 7.53 3.96
C TRP A 216 -10.89 7.68 3.98
N VAL A 217 -11.56 7.43 2.85
CA VAL A 217 -13.02 7.36 2.82
C VAL A 217 -13.53 6.21 3.70
N THR A 218 -12.83 5.06 3.68
CA THR A 218 -13.15 3.92 4.55
C THR A 218 -12.93 4.26 6.02
N ASP A 219 -11.80 4.91 6.33
CA ASP A 219 -11.52 5.40 7.68
C ASP A 219 -12.62 6.35 8.14
N MET A 220 -12.89 7.43 7.42
CA MET A 220 -13.80 8.47 7.88
C MET A 220 -15.26 8.03 8.03
N ASP A 221 -15.64 6.92 7.39
CA ASP A 221 -16.94 6.27 7.61
C ASP A 221 -17.03 5.50 8.96
N PHE A 222 -15.99 5.55 9.81
CA PHE A 222 -16.05 5.03 11.19
C PHE A 222 -17.12 5.72 12.05
N ASN A 223 -17.49 6.96 11.71
CA ASN A 223 -18.51 7.74 12.42
C ASN A 223 -19.92 7.15 12.29
N THR A 224 -20.13 6.25 11.32
CA THR A 224 -21.39 5.54 11.13
C THR A 224 -21.26 4.12 11.67
N MET A 225 -22.07 3.76 12.66
CA MET A 225 -22.12 2.41 13.20
C MET A 225 -23.37 1.69 12.71
N VAL A 226 -23.24 0.40 12.38
CA VAL A 226 -24.32 -0.44 11.86
C VAL A 226 -24.37 -1.76 12.62
N GLN A 227 -25.56 -2.33 12.78
CA GLN A 227 -25.72 -3.71 13.23
C GLN A 227 -25.45 -4.62 12.03
N ASP A 228 -24.58 -5.61 12.20
CA ASP A 228 -24.15 -6.49 11.12
C ASP A 228 -23.79 -7.87 11.69
N ASN A 229 -24.73 -8.82 11.59
CA ASN A 229 -24.59 -10.16 12.14
C ASN A 229 -23.44 -10.96 11.53
N TYR A 230 -22.93 -10.51 10.37
CA TYR A 230 -21.71 -11.03 9.79
C TYR A 230 -20.51 -10.91 10.75
N PHE A 231 -20.50 -9.89 11.59
CA PHE A 231 -19.44 -9.59 12.56
C PHE A 231 -19.84 -9.89 13.99
N SER A 232 -21.04 -9.48 14.39
CA SER A 232 -21.54 -9.73 15.74
C SER A 232 -23.07 -9.67 15.75
N VAL A 233 -23.71 -10.63 16.41
CA VAL A 233 -25.14 -10.57 16.77
C VAL A 233 -25.41 -9.53 17.87
N HIS A 234 -24.36 -9.00 18.49
CA HIS A 234 -24.43 -8.12 19.63
C HIS A 234 -23.61 -6.84 19.39
N GLY A 235 -24.31 -5.73 19.20
CA GLY A 235 -23.68 -4.42 19.10
C GLY A 235 -23.28 -4.04 17.68
N SER A 236 -23.08 -2.75 17.48
CA SER A 236 -22.81 -2.18 16.18
C SER A 236 -21.31 -2.09 15.89
N VAL A 237 -20.95 -2.28 14.63
CA VAL A 237 -19.59 -2.13 14.09
C VAL A 237 -19.49 -0.87 13.24
N CYS A 238 -18.29 -0.33 13.08
CA CYS A 238 -18.04 0.77 12.15
C CYS A 238 -18.30 0.33 10.70
N ARG A 239 -19.13 1.08 9.98
CA ARG A 239 -19.65 0.71 8.65
C ARG A 239 -18.58 0.63 7.58
N GLY A 240 -17.64 1.59 7.55
CA GLY A 240 -16.55 1.59 6.57
C GLY A 240 -15.70 0.32 6.70
N PHE A 241 -15.25 0.02 7.91
CA PHE A 241 -14.43 -1.16 8.19
C PHE A 241 -15.16 -2.47 7.90
N SER A 242 -16.42 -2.59 8.31
CA SER A 242 -17.21 -3.81 8.12
C SER A 242 -17.41 -4.12 6.63
N ARG A 243 -17.68 -3.11 5.81
CA ARG A 243 -17.81 -3.27 4.36
C ARG A 243 -16.49 -3.65 3.69
N SER A 244 -15.39 -2.99 4.06
CA SER A 244 -14.08 -3.31 3.49
C SER A 244 -13.65 -4.75 3.85
N VAL A 245 -13.80 -5.16 5.11
CA VAL A 245 -13.43 -6.53 5.52
C VAL A 245 -14.26 -7.61 4.83
N LYS A 246 -15.56 -7.39 4.59
CA LYS A 246 -16.39 -8.33 3.82
C LYS A 246 -15.82 -8.64 2.44
N THR A 247 -15.16 -7.65 1.82
CA THR A 247 -14.49 -7.85 0.53
C THR A 247 -13.09 -8.46 0.62
N CYS A 248 -12.51 -8.57 1.82
CA CYS A 248 -11.21 -9.23 2.04
C CYS A 248 -11.37 -10.70 2.44
N ILE A 249 -12.50 -11.06 3.07
CA ILE A 249 -12.69 -12.40 3.62
C ILE A 249 -12.64 -13.50 2.55
N PRO A 250 -13.27 -13.38 1.38
CA PRO A 250 -13.18 -14.44 0.37
C PRO A 250 -11.72 -14.72 -0.06
N SER A 251 -10.92 -13.70 -0.34
CA SER A 251 -9.51 -13.88 -0.72
C SER A 251 -8.67 -14.48 0.41
N ILE A 252 -8.89 -14.06 1.66
CA ILE A 252 -8.24 -14.66 2.82
C ILE A 252 -8.64 -16.13 2.98
N LEU A 253 -9.94 -16.46 2.95
CA LEU A 253 -10.41 -17.84 3.13
C LEU A 253 -9.89 -18.77 2.02
N THR A 254 -9.84 -18.30 0.77
CA THR A 254 -9.21 -19.06 -0.33
C THR A 254 -7.74 -19.37 -0.03
N ILE A 255 -6.98 -18.40 0.49
CA ILE A 255 -5.59 -18.62 0.92
C ILE A 255 -5.52 -19.65 2.05
N LEU A 256 -6.33 -19.51 3.09
CA LEU A 256 -6.28 -20.42 4.24
C LEU A 256 -6.64 -21.86 3.85
N GLN A 257 -7.61 -22.06 2.95
CA GLN A 257 -7.92 -23.37 2.39
C GLN A 257 -6.74 -23.96 1.61
N HIS A 258 -6.07 -23.13 0.81
CA HIS A 258 -4.88 -23.55 0.08
C HIS A 258 -3.74 -23.96 1.02
N ILE A 259 -3.47 -23.16 2.07
CA ILE A 259 -2.48 -23.49 3.11
C ILE A 259 -2.84 -24.82 3.80
N HIS A 260 -4.10 -25.01 4.16
CA HIS A 260 -4.52 -26.28 4.77
C HIS A 260 -4.31 -27.47 3.81
N GLY A 261 -4.67 -27.32 2.53
CA GLY A 261 -4.48 -28.37 1.53
C GLY A 261 -3.00 -28.72 1.28
N GLN A 262 -2.09 -27.74 1.39
CA GLN A 262 -0.64 -27.96 1.25
C GLN A 262 -0.04 -28.69 2.46
N ASN A 263 -0.50 -28.40 3.67
CA ASN A 263 0.08 -28.96 4.89
C ASN A 263 -0.66 -30.18 5.46
N GLY A 264 -1.93 -30.38 5.10
CA GLY A 264 -2.77 -31.47 5.62
C GLY A 264 -3.15 -31.36 7.10
N ALA A 265 -2.79 -30.27 7.78
CA ALA A 265 -3.02 -30.05 9.21
C ALA A 265 -3.34 -28.58 9.51
N PRO A 266 -4.05 -28.26 10.60
CA PRO A 266 -4.24 -26.88 11.05
C PRO A 266 -2.92 -26.23 11.53
N PRO A 267 -2.81 -24.89 11.54
CA PRO A 267 -1.67 -24.21 12.13
C PRO A 267 -1.66 -24.35 13.64
N SER A 268 -0.48 -24.19 14.25
CA SER A 268 -0.33 -24.13 15.71
C SER A 268 -0.92 -22.84 16.30
N ASN A 269 -0.73 -21.70 15.63
CA ASN A 269 -1.30 -20.42 16.04
C ASN A 269 -1.83 -19.62 14.85
N ILE A 270 -2.84 -18.79 15.13
CA ILE A 270 -3.34 -17.76 14.21
C ILE A 270 -3.09 -16.40 14.86
N TYR A 271 -2.33 -15.55 14.16
CA TYR A 271 -2.13 -14.16 14.51
C TYR A 271 -2.86 -13.29 13.50
N VAL A 272 -3.55 -12.27 13.99
CA VAL A 272 -4.12 -11.22 13.14
C VAL A 272 -3.53 -9.89 13.58
N THR A 273 -3.08 -9.08 12.63
CA THR A 273 -2.46 -7.80 12.94
C THR A 273 -2.72 -6.73 11.90
N GLY A 274 -2.50 -5.48 12.29
CA GLY A 274 -2.62 -4.34 11.42
C GLY A 274 -2.31 -3.02 12.14
N HIS A 275 -1.91 -2.04 11.35
CA HIS A 275 -1.66 -0.67 11.78
C HIS A 275 -2.73 0.28 11.23
N SER A 276 -3.15 1.30 11.99
CA SER A 276 -4.11 2.32 11.52
C SER A 276 -5.43 1.67 11.04
N LEU A 277 -5.95 2.03 9.85
CA LEU A 277 -7.04 1.33 9.15
C LEU A 277 -6.87 -0.20 9.22
N GLY A 278 -5.66 -0.70 8.99
CA GLY A 278 -5.36 -2.13 9.02
C GLY A 278 -5.61 -2.74 10.39
N GLY A 279 -5.36 -2.01 11.47
CA GLY A 279 -5.71 -2.44 12.83
C GLY A 279 -7.22 -2.54 13.03
N ALA A 280 -8.00 -1.63 12.45
CA ALA A 280 -9.45 -1.71 12.46
C ALA A 280 -9.99 -2.87 11.61
N LEU A 281 -9.44 -3.07 10.41
CA LEU A 281 -9.79 -4.21 9.54
C LEU A 281 -9.43 -5.54 10.19
N ALA A 282 -8.23 -5.65 10.80
CA ALA A 282 -7.81 -6.79 11.59
C ALA A 282 -8.79 -7.10 12.74
N THR A 283 -9.28 -6.06 13.43
CA THR A 283 -10.28 -6.18 14.49
C THR A 283 -11.61 -6.71 13.96
N GLN A 284 -12.11 -6.15 12.86
CA GLN A 284 -13.36 -6.62 12.24
C GLN A 284 -13.21 -8.05 11.70
N PHE A 285 -12.07 -8.39 11.10
CA PHE A 285 -11.81 -9.76 10.63
C PHE A 285 -11.79 -10.76 11.79
N ALA A 286 -11.06 -10.49 12.87
CA ALA A 286 -11.04 -11.34 14.06
C ALA A 286 -12.45 -11.50 14.65
N THR A 287 -13.24 -10.42 14.66
CA THR A 287 -14.63 -10.45 15.10
C THR A 287 -15.50 -11.33 14.20
N ALA A 288 -15.40 -11.18 12.87
CA ALA A 288 -16.12 -12.04 11.94
C ALA A 288 -15.79 -13.52 12.22
N MET A 289 -14.51 -13.86 12.32
CA MET A 289 -14.03 -15.24 12.50
C MET A 289 -14.36 -15.87 13.86
N VAL A 290 -14.60 -15.09 14.92
CA VAL A 290 -14.78 -15.61 16.28
C VAL A 290 -16.19 -15.39 16.83
N LEU A 291 -16.83 -14.28 16.48
CA LEU A 291 -18.14 -13.86 17.00
C LEU A 291 -19.21 -13.78 15.90
N GLY A 292 -18.82 -13.75 14.64
CA GLY A 292 -19.74 -13.72 13.51
C GLY A 292 -20.48 -15.04 13.36
N THR A 293 -21.73 -14.97 12.93
CA THR A 293 -22.56 -16.17 12.67
C THR A 293 -22.37 -16.72 11.26
N THR A 294 -21.71 -15.96 10.39
CA THR A 294 -21.51 -16.36 8.98
C THR A 294 -20.23 -17.19 8.83
N HIS A 295 -19.08 -16.62 9.19
CA HIS A 295 -17.78 -17.27 9.04
C HIS A 295 -17.10 -17.32 10.40
N GLY A 296 -17.27 -18.41 11.15
CA GLY A 296 -16.63 -18.66 12.42
C GLY A 296 -16.73 -20.14 12.77
N PRO A 297 -16.13 -20.62 13.89
CA PRO A 297 -16.17 -22.04 14.26
C PRO A 297 -17.61 -22.57 14.45
N ASP A 298 -18.54 -21.68 14.78
CA ASP A 298 -19.97 -21.98 14.95
C ASP A 298 -20.82 -21.48 13.76
N GLY A 299 -20.19 -20.94 12.72
CA GLY A 299 -20.83 -20.39 11.52
C GLY A 299 -20.91 -21.40 10.37
N VAL A 300 -21.96 -21.30 9.56
CA VAL A 300 -22.26 -22.28 8.49
C VAL A 300 -21.40 -22.15 7.23
N ASN A 301 -20.71 -21.02 7.03
CA ASN A 301 -20.02 -20.70 5.78
C ASN A 301 -18.48 -20.71 5.90
N LEU A 302 -17.92 -21.34 6.92
CA LEU A 302 -16.47 -21.51 7.01
C LEU A 302 -16.05 -22.74 6.17
N PRO A 303 -15.26 -22.58 5.10
CA PRO A 303 -15.20 -23.60 4.06
C PRO A 303 -14.17 -24.71 4.34
N GLY A 304 -14.47 -25.92 3.85
CA GLY A 304 -13.58 -27.08 3.96
C GLY A 304 -13.21 -27.43 5.40
N ASN A 305 -11.92 -27.66 5.66
CA ASN A 305 -11.40 -28.03 6.98
C ASN A 305 -11.06 -26.85 7.88
N LEU A 306 -11.33 -25.61 7.45
CA LEU A 306 -11.06 -24.43 8.28
C LEU A 306 -11.80 -24.41 9.63
N PRO A 307 -12.98 -25.05 9.84
CA PRO A 307 -13.56 -25.17 11.18
C PRO A 307 -12.67 -25.87 12.21
N THR A 308 -11.71 -26.71 11.78
CA THR A 308 -10.79 -27.42 12.66
C THR A 308 -9.62 -26.57 13.17
N TRP A 309 -9.43 -25.38 12.60
CA TRP A 309 -8.34 -24.48 12.98
C TRP A 309 -8.58 -23.85 14.36
N PRO A 310 -7.52 -23.40 15.06
CA PRO A 310 -7.62 -22.92 16.44
C PRO A 310 -8.17 -21.47 16.55
N TRP A 311 -9.31 -21.18 15.91
CA TRP A 311 -9.92 -19.84 15.88
C TRP A 311 -10.20 -19.25 17.26
N ARG A 312 -10.58 -20.09 18.23
CA ARG A 312 -10.83 -19.67 19.62
C ARG A 312 -9.55 -19.21 20.35
N ASN A 313 -8.37 -19.56 19.81
CA ASN A 313 -7.06 -19.16 20.34
C ASN A 313 -6.39 -18.08 19.47
N LEU A 314 -7.12 -17.46 18.55
CA LEU A 314 -6.62 -16.39 17.70
C LEU A 314 -6.10 -15.22 18.56
N LYS A 315 -4.92 -14.71 18.19
CA LYS A 315 -4.26 -13.58 18.86
C LYS A 315 -4.36 -12.35 17.95
N LEU A 316 -5.03 -11.30 18.42
CA LEU A 316 -5.07 -10.01 17.73
C LEU A 316 -4.01 -9.06 18.32
N ILE A 317 -3.18 -8.46 17.46
CA ILE A 317 -2.24 -7.41 17.84
C ILE A 317 -2.47 -6.22 16.93
N THR A 318 -2.88 -5.08 17.47
CA THR A 318 -3.14 -3.87 16.66
C THR A 318 -2.22 -2.74 17.07
N PHE A 319 -1.87 -1.89 16.10
CA PHE A 319 -1.03 -0.72 16.30
C PHE A 319 -1.80 0.51 15.87
N SER A 320 -1.96 1.48 16.77
CA SER A 320 -2.62 2.75 16.45
C SER A 320 -4.00 2.60 15.80
N ALA A 321 -4.76 1.57 16.21
CA ALA A 321 -6.07 1.30 15.62
C ALA A 321 -7.13 2.31 16.12
N PRO A 322 -8.00 2.81 15.22
CA PRO A 322 -9.13 3.66 15.60
C PRO A 322 -10.19 2.87 16.39
N VAL A 323 -11.28 3.56 16.78
CA VAL A 323 -12.44 2.92 17.42
C VAL A 323 -13.04 1.86 16.50
N ALA A 324 -13.50 0.73 17.06
CA ALA A 324 -13.93 -0.42 16.27
C ALA A 324 -15.46 -0.59 16.21
N GLY A 325 -16.19 -0.07 17.19
CA GLY A 325 -17.64 -0.21 17.24
C GLY A 325 -18.29 0.42 18.46
N GLY A 326 -19.54 0.05 18.72
CA GLY A 326 -20.34 0.53 19.85
C GLY A 326 -20.03 -0.17 21.17
N LYS A 327 -20.65 0.31 22.25
CA LYS A 327 -20.41 -0.19 23.63
C LYS A 327 -20.69 -1.69 23.80
N SER A 328 -21.77 -2.19 23.19
CA SER A 328 -22.11 -3.63 23.27
C SER A 328 -21.13 -4.49 22.48
N PHE A 329 -20.66 -4.01 21.33
CA PHE A 329 -19.61 -4.68 20.56
C PHE A 329 -18.32 -4.77 21.37
N HIS A 330 -17.89 -3.66 21.98
CA HIS A 330 -16.71 -3.62 22.85
C HIS A 330 -16.74 -4.69 23.96
N ARG A 331 -17.87 -4.81 24.68
CA ARG A 331 -18.00 -5.78 25.77
C ARG A 331 -17.91 -7.22 25.29
N GLN A 332 -18.53 -7.53 24.15
CA GLN A 332 -18.54 -8.88 23.59
C GLN A 332 -17.19 -9.26 22.98
N PHE A 333 -16.54 -8.30 22.32
CA PHE A 333 -15.19 -8.49 21.81
C PHE A 333 -14.23 -8.86 22.95
N ASN A 334 -14.19 -8.04 24.01
CA ASN A 334 -13.23 -8.20 25.10
C ASN A 334 -13.47 -9.43 25.98
N SER A 335 -14.65 -10.06 25.89
CA SER A 335 -14.95 -11.30 26.64
C SER A 335 -14.53 -12.57 25.89
N ARG A 336 -14.13 -12.48 24.61
CA ARG A 336 -13.92 -13.65 23.75
C ARG A 336 -12.63 -13.62 22.94
N ILE A 337 -12.11 -12.45 22.59
CA ILE A 337 -10.94 -12.31 21.72
C ILE A 337 -9.78 -11.71 22.52
N PHE A 338 -8.65 -12.42 22.56
CA PHE A 338 -7.42 -11.86 23.09
C PHE A 338 -6.86 -10.82 22.13
N CYS A 339 -6.83 -9.56 22.56
CA CYS A 339 -6.29 -8.46 21.79
C CYS A 339 -5.29 -7.64 22.61
N ARG A 340 -4.10 -7.41 22.06
CA ARG A 340 -3.17 -6.36 22.51
C ARG A 340 -3.28 -5.17 21.56
N ARG A 341 -3.58 -4.00 22.10
CA ARG A 341 -3.68 -2.73 21.37
C ARG A 341 -2.50 -1.85 21.74
N VAL A 342 -1.50 -1.74 20.87
CA VAL A 342 -0.37 -0.84 21.06
C VAL A 342 -0.80 0.57 20.69
N VAL A 343 -0.72 1.49 21.65
CA VAL A 343 -1.17 2.87 21.50
C VAL A 343 -0.01 3.82 21.80
N LEU A 344 0.30 4.66 20.82
CA LEU A 344 1.19 5.80 21.05
C LEU A 344 0.39 6.95 21.66
N SER A 345 0.81 7.43 22.84
CA SER A 345 0.16 8.58 23.46
C SER A 345 0.13 9.75 22.49
N GLN A 346 -0.99 10.49 22.46
CA GLN A 346 -1.25 11.62 21.57
C GLN A 346 -1.47 11.29 20.09
N ASP A 347 -1.46 10.01 19.68
CA ASP A 347 -1.82 9.66 18.31
C ASP A 347 -3.27 10.11 18.02
N PRO A 348 -3.49 11.02 17.05
CA PRO A 348 -4.79 11.65 16.77
C PRO A 348 -5.86 10.67 16.25
N ILE A 349 -5.45 9.47 15.81
CA ILE A 349 -6.35 8.42 15.33
C ILE A 349 -6.87 7.55 16.48
N THR A 350 -6.07 7.40 17.53
CA THR A 350 -6.39 6.58 18.71
C THR A 350 -7.16 7.31 19.80
N GLN A 351 -7.46 8.60 19.60
CA GLN A 351 -8.23 9.39 20.55
C GLN A 351 -9.69 8.91 20.60
N ASP A 352 -10.28 8.95 21.81
CA ASP A 352 -11.67 8.60 22.03
C ASP A 352 -12.61 9.54 21.25
N LYS A 353 -13.02 9.08 20.07
CA LYS A 353 -14.08 9.68 19.26
C LYS A 353 -15.40 8.96 19.56
N ARG A 354 -16.45 9.22 18.78
CA ARG A 354 -17.72 8.47 18.86
C ARG A 354 -17.44 6.97 18.64
N GLY A 355 -17.48 6.17 19.71
CA GLY A 355 -17.28 4.72 19.66
C GLY A 355 -16.45 4.20 20.83
N HIS A 356 -16.06 2.94 20.74
CA HIS A 356 -15.23 2.27 21.73
C HIS A 356 -14.10 1.49 21.05
N HIS A 357 -12.89 1.62 21.61
CA HIS A 357 -11.74 0.76 21.29
C HIS A 357 -11.91 -0.63 21.89
N VAL A 358 -11.08 -1.60 21.49
CA VAL A 358 -11.10 -2.97 22.04
C VAL A 358 -9.69 -3.48 22.31
N GLY A 359 -9.57 -4.50 23.16
CA GLY A 359 -8.30 -5.09 23.58
C GLY A 359 -7.65 -4.41 24.79
N ALA A 360 -6.65 -5.10 25.35
CA ALA A 360 -5.81 -4.59 26.42
C ALA A 360 -4.76 -3.65 25.86
N GLU A 361 -4.64 -2.46 26.45
CA GLU A 361 -3.75 -1.41 25.96
C GLU A 361 -2.30 -1.65 26.37
N VAL A 362 -1.41 -1.45 25.41
CA VAL A 362 0.03 -1.37 25.63
C VAL A 362 0.45 0.06 25.26
N TYR A 363 0.56 0.91 26.27
CA TYR A 363 0.93 2.31 26.08
C TYR A 363 2.43 2.48 25.84
N ILE A 364 2.75 3.17 24.76
CA ILE A 364 4.09 3.69 24.48
C ILE A 364 4.03 5.23 24.53
N THR A 365 4.94 5.84 25.28
CA THR A 365 4.94 7.29 25.55
C THR A 365 5.50 8.08 24.37
N GLY A 366 4.82 9.18 24.03
CA GLY A 366 5.30 10.24 23.14
C GLY A 366 6.09 11.26 23.94
N GLU A 367 7.27 11.64 23.47
CA GLU A 367 8.20 12.51 24.22
C GLU A 367 7.96 14.02 24.03
N ASN A 368 7.03 14.44 23.18
CA ASN A 368 6.74 15.88 23.01
C ASN A 368 5.27 16.21 23.28
N THR A 369 5.04 17.43 23.78
CA THR A 369 3.74 18.03 24.12
C THR A 369 3.22 18.97 23.02
N PHE A 370 3.62 18.79 21.76
CA PHE A 370 3.19 19.69 20.68
C PHE A 370 1.67 19.66 20.50
N ASN A 371 1.05 20.84 20.58
CA ASN A 371 -0.36 21.05 20.27
C ASN A 371 -0.45 22.02 19.07
N PRO A 372 -1.05 21.63 17.93
CA PRO A 372 -1.65 20.32 17.65
C PRO A 372 -0.61 19.22 17.42
N VAL A 373 -0.98 17.99 17.79
CA VAL A 373 -0.11 16.81 17.60
C VAL A 373 -0.03 16.48 16.11
N PRO A 374 1.16 16.46 15.50
CA PRO A 374 1.29 16.15 14.08
C PRO A 374 0.79 14.75 13.73
N LEU A 375 0.16 14.59 12.56
CA LEU A 375 -0.20 13.27 12.01
C LEU A 375 1.01 12.33 11.92
N ALA A 376 2.24 12.86 11.86
CA ALA A 376 3.47 12.10 11.90
C ALA A 376 3.55 11.10 13.09
N TYR A 377 2.96 11.41 14.26
CA TYR A 377 2.92 10.46 15.39
C TYR A 377 2.22 9.16 15.03
N HIS A 378 1.26 9.20 14.11
CA HIS A 378 0.53 8.03 13.66
C HIS A 378 1.33 7.13 12.71
N GLU A 379 2.53 7.52 12.27
CA GLU A 379 3.29 6.71 11.30
C GLU A 379 3.91 5.45 11.95
N PRO A 380 3.96 4.30 11.25
CA PRO A 380 4.54 3.07 11.78
C PRO A 380 5.96 3.23 12.29
N MET A 381 6.77 4.09 11.66
CA MET A 381 8.14 4.35 12.11
C MET A 381 8.19 4.92 13.53
N ASN A 382 7.25 5.81 13.85
CA ASN A 382 7.16 6.48 15.14
C ASN A 382 6.66 5.53 16.24
N VAL A 383 5.73 4.64 15.89
CA VAL A 383 5.28 3.56 16.78
C VAL A 383 6.41 2.57 17.03
N ARG A 384 7.14 2.16 15.98
CA ARG A 384 8.23 1.17 16.05
C ARG A 384 9.37 1.65 16.93
N GLU A 385 9.83 2.88 16.72
CA GLU A 385 10.93 3.46 17.50
C GLU A 385 10.62 3.49 18.99
N ARG A 386 9.41 3.93 19.35
CA ARG A 386 8.99 4.04 20.75
C ARG A 386 8.71 2.68 21.37
N LEU A 387 8.18 1.74 20.59
CA LEU A 387 8.04 0.35 21.02
C LEU A 387 9.39 -0.32 21.28
N HIS A 388 10.40 -0.06 20.44
CA HIS A 388 11.76 -0.55 20.67
C HIS A 388 12.36 0.00 21.96
N ARG A 389 12.19 1.30 22.23
CA ARG A 389 12.62 1.91 23.51
C ARG A 389 11.88 1.29 24.69
N LYS A 390 10.56 1.08 24.57
CA LYS A 390 9.75 0.47 25.62
C LYS A 390 10.16 -0.97 25.92
N ALA A 391 10.40 -1.78 24.90
CA ALA A 391 10.92 -3.14 25.05
C ALA A 391 12.29 -3.16 25.73
N THR A 392 13.16 -2.18 25.42
CA THR A 392 14.45 -2.02 26.12
C THR A 392 14.24 -1.73 27.61
N GLN A 393 13.27 -0.88 27.96
CA GLN A 393 12.92 -0.59 29.36
C GLN A 393 12.32 -1.79 30.10
N TRP A 394 11.63 -2.69 29.38
CA TRP A 394 11.15 -3.96 29.94
C TRP A 394 12.24 -5.00 30.15
N GLY A 395 13.47 -4.75 29.66
CA GLY A 395 14.57 -5.71 29.73
C GLY A 395 14.48 -6.81 28.67
N ASP A 396 13.70 -6.61 27.60
CA ASP A 396 13.57 -7.59 26.53
C ASP A 396 14.84 -7.71 25.70
N ALA A 397 15.13 -8.93 25.23
CA ALA A 397 16.27 -9.19 24.37
C ALA A 397 16.00 -8.74 22.92
N LEU A 398 16.71 -7.71 22.46
CA LEU A 398 16.50 -7.09 21.13
C LEU A 398 17.63 -7.36 20.12
N HIS A 399 18.57 -8.28 20.41
CA HIS A 399 19.74 -8.55 19.57
C HIS A 399 19.42 -8.95 18.11
N ASN A 400 18.23 -9.52 17.85
CA ASN A 400 17.77 -9.92 16.51
C ASN A 400 16.77 -8.92 15.90
N VAL A 401 16.52 -7.79 16.56
CA VAL A 401 15.58 -6.77 16.09
C VAL A 401 16.41 -5.64 15.45
N PRO A 402 16.12 -5.26 14.19
CA PRO A 402 16.78 -4.15 13.53
C PRO A 402 16.61 -2.87 14.35
N GLY A 403 17.68 -2.07 14.36
CA GLY A 403 17.92 -1.04 15.35
C GLY A 403 16.81 0.01 15.55
N PRO A 404 16.99 0.88 16.55
CA PRO A 404 15.89 1.50 17.27
C PRO A 404 15.18 2.61 16.51
N ASN A 405 15.78 3.21 15.48
CA ASN A 405 15.26 4.43 14.86
C ASN A 405 15.61 4.53 13.37
N LYS A 406 15.03 5.53 12.72
CA LYS A 406 15.15 5.81 11.28
C LYS A 406 16.57 6.01 10.74
N ASN A 407 17.53 6.33 11.60
CA ASN A 407 18.93 6.51 11.20
C ASN A 407 19.68 5.17 11.18
N HIS A 408 19.10 4.09 11.72
CA HIS A 408 19.70 2.77 11.66
C HIS A 408 19.63 2.20 10.23
N VAL A 409 20.72 1.60 9.77
CA VAL A 409 20.86 1.08 8.39
C VAL A 409 19.78 0.05 8.02
N ASP A 410 19.36 -0.74 9.00
CA ASP A 410 18.34 -1.79 8.84
C ASP A 410 16.93 -1.37 9.29
N PHE A 411 16.69 -0.07 9.51
CA PHE A 411 15.36 0.39 9.88
C PHE A 411 14.38 0.22 8.70
N PRO A 412 13.21 -0.41 8.89
CA PRO A 412 12.40 -0.89 7.77
C PRO A 412 11.54 0.16 7.08
N TRP A 413 11.41 1.35 7.66
CA TRP A 413 10.63 2.46 7.11
C TRP A 413 11.47 3.74 7.11
N LYS A 414 11.93 4.17 5.95
CA LYS A 414 12.78 5.37 5.81
C LYS A 414 12.08 6.43 4.96
N VAL A 415 12.39 7.69 5.28
CA VAL A 415 11.86 8.86 4.58
C VAL A 415 13.06 9.70 4.13
N TYR A 416 13.04 10.09 2.85
CA TYR A 416 14.07 10.87 2.21
C TYR A 416 13.45 12.11 1.56
N ASP A 417 14.14 13.25 1.62
CA ASP A 417 13.64 14.52 1.07
C ASP A 417 13.71 14.58 -0.46
N SER A 418 14.51 13.71 -1.08
CA SER A 418 14.65 13.59 -2.54
C SER A 418 14.95 12.16 -2.96
N PHE A 419 14.75 11.87 -4.24
CA PHE A 419 15.13 10.57 -4.79
C PHE A 419 16.66 10.42 -4.77
N ARG A 420 17.40 11.53 -4.98
CA ARG A 420 18.87 11.54 -4.85
C ARG A 420 19.32 11.05 -3.48
N ALA A 421 18.71 11.57 -2.40
CA ALA A 421 19.06 11.18 -1.04
C ALA A 421 18.78 9.69 -0.80
N LEU A 422 17.63 9.19 -1.28
CA LEU A 422 17.29 7.77 -1.23
C LEU A 422 18.34 6.92 -1.98
N TYR A 423 18.64 7.28 -3.22
CA TYR A 423 19.60 6.56 -4.06
C TYR A 423 21.01 6.54 -3.46
N GLN A 424 21.47 7.64 -2.86
CA GLN A 424 22.78 7.70 -2.20
C GLN A 424 22.81 6.87 -0.90
N ALA A 425 21.71 6.80 -0.16
CA ALA A 425 21.64 6.13 1.13
C ALA A 425 21.36 4.62 1.04
N GLU A 426 20.81 4.12 -0.08
CA GLU A 426 20.42 2.72 -0.24
C GLU A 426 21.24 1.99 -1.32
N PRO A 427 22.35 1.33 -0.95
CA PRO A 427 23.16 0.54 -1.88
C PRO A 427 22.36 -0.55 -2.62
N SER A 428 21.26 -1.03 -2.03
CA SER A 428 20.41 -2.07 -2.62
C SER A 428 19.65 -1.63 -3.87
N ILE A 429 19.70 -0.36 -4.26
CA ILE A 429 19.15 0.13 -5.53
C ILE A 429 20.22 0.72 -6.46
N GLN A 430 21.48 0.65 -6.05
CA GLN A 430 22.61 1.11 -6.85
C GLN A 430 23.10 -0.03 -7.75
N GLY A 431 23.70 0.34 -8.87
CA GLY A 431 24.29 -0.60 -9.81
C GLY A 431 23.39 -0.89 -11.02
N ALA A 432 24.05 -1.06 -12.17
CA ALA A 432 23.39 -1.45 -13.41
C ALA A 432 22.62 -2.77 -13.23
N GLY A 433 21.41 -2.83 -13.76
CA GLY A 433 20.54 -4.03 -13.73
C GLY A 433 19.73 -4.21 -12.44
N VAL A 434 20.19 -3.69 -11.28
CA VAL A 434 19.47 -3.82 -10.00
C VAL A 434 18.15 -3.06 -10.05
N LEU A 435 18.23 -1.76 -10.38
CA LEU A 435 17.06 -0.91 -10.49
C LEU A 435 16.18 -1.32 -11.68
N ASN A 436 16.77 -1.74 -12.80
CA ASN A 436 16.03 -2.22 -13.96
C ASN A 436 15.08 -3.38 -13.62
N GLY A 437 15.55 -4.35 -12.82
CA GLY A 437 14.72 -5.45 -12.33
C GLY A 437 13.54 -4.96 -11.49
N MET A 438 13.71 -3.89 -10.71
CA MET A 438 12.64 -3.27 -9.91
C MET A 438 11.67 -2.44 -10.75
N LEU A 439 12.15 -1.83 -11.84
CA LEU A 439 11.38 -0.98 -12.74
C LEU A 439 10.86 -1.74 -13.97
N THR A 440 10.91 -3.07 -13.98
CA THR A 440 10.47 -3.86 -15.14
C THR A 440 9.02 -3.56 -15.50
N GLY A 441 8.79 -3.19 -16.77
CA GLY A 441 7.50 -2.76 -17.31
C GLY A 441 7.03 -1.37 -16.87
N LEU A 442 7.82 -0.63 -16.09
CA LEU A 442 7.50 0.74 -15.67
C LEU A 442 7.58 1.72 -16.84
N ASP A 443 8.38 1.43 -17.85
CA ASP A 443 8.52 2.25 -19.06
C ASP A 443 7.18 2.45 -19.77
N GLY A 444 6.44 1.36 -20.03
CA GLY A 444 5.11 1.42 -20.61
C GLY A 444 4.12 2.19 -19.72
N ASP A 445 4.24 2.03 -18.40
CA ASP A 445 3.37 2.74 -17.44
C ASP A 445 3.70 4.24 -17.40
N VAL A 446 4.96 4.63 -17.42
CA VAL A 446 5.38 6.04 -17.51
C VAL A 446 4.90 6.66 -18.81
N LEU A 447 5.02 5.96 -19.94
CA LEU A 447 4.52 6.48 -21.23
C LEU A 447 3.01 6.72 -21.17
N ARG A 448 2.24 5.84 -20.51
CA ARG A 448 0.82 6.03 -20.22
C ARG A 448 0.55 7.26 -19.35
N TYR A 449 1.34 7.47 -18.29
CA TYR A 449 1.26 8.65 -17.43
C TYR A 449 1.47 9.93 -18.24
N LEU A 450 2.55 9.98 -19.02
CA LEU A 450 2.92 11.14 -19.84
C LEU A 450 1.88 11.42 -20.91
N GLY A 451 1.32 10.39 -21.55
CA GLY A 451 0.22 10.53 -22.50
C GLY A 451 -1.04 11.14 -21.86
N ALA A 452 -1.46 10.62 -20.70
CA ALA A 452 -2.59 11.16 -19.97
C ALA A 452 -2.36 12.62 -19.52
N ILE A 453 -1.14 12.95 -19.09
CA ILE A 453 -0.77 14.34 -18.76
C ILE A 453 -0.80 15.23 -19.99
N ALA A 454 -0.27 14.77 -21.14
CA ALA A 454 -0.26 15.56 -22.38
C ALA A 454 -1.69 15.95 -22.81
N THR A 455 -2.66 15.04 -22.64
CA THR A 455 -4.08 15.32 -22.87
C THR A 455 -4.62 16.38 -21.91
N VAL A 456 -4.35 16.23 -20.60
CA VAL A 456 -4.84 17.18 -19.57
C VAL A 456 -4.22 18.56 -19.74
N LEU A 457 -2.92 18.63 -20.02
CA LEU A 457 -2.21 19.90 -20.18
C LEU A 457 -2.46 20.57 -21.52
N GLY A 458 -3.01 19.82 -22.49
CA GLY A 458 -3.52 20.28 -23.78
C GLY A 458 -4.94 20.86 -23.74
N ASP A 459 -5.63 20.78 -22.59
CA ASP A 459 -6.95 21.37 -22.38
C ASP A 459 -6.83 22.75 -21.71
N SER A 460 -7.16 23.82 -22.43
CA SER A 460 -7.12 25.19 -21.91
C SER A 460 -8.12 25.41 -20.77
N GLY A 461 -9.21 24.62 -20.71
CA GLY A 461 -10.19 24.62 -19.62
C GLY A 461 -9.66 24.09 -18.29
N ALA A 462 -8.51 23.41 -18.28
CA ALA A 462 -7.86 22.93 -17.06
C ALA A 462 -7.16 24.05 -16.24
N TYR A 463 -7.07 25.26 -16.80
CA TYR A 463 -6.39 26.42 -16.22
C TYR A 463 -7.41 27.50 -15.84
N LYS A 464 -7.45 27.91 -14.57
CA LYS A 464 -8.37 28.99 -14.12
C LYS A 464 -7.97 30.40 -14.58
N THR A 465 -6.79 30.56 -15.17
CA THR A 465 -6.28 31.83 -15.72
C THR A 465 -6.02 31.67 -17.21
N PHE A 466 -6.27 32.72 -18.02
CA PHE A 466 -6.04 32.79 -19.46
C PHE A 466 -4.63 32.37 -19.87
N ILE A 467 -4.40 31.07 -20.06
CA ILE A 467 -3.24 30.58 -20.80
C ILE A 467 -3.65 30.55 -22.26
N ARG A 468 -2.87 31.24 -23.11
CA ARG A 468 -3.10 31.25 -24.57
C ARG A 468 -3.04 29.82 -25.12
N ASP A 469 -3.98 29.47 -26.00
CA ASP A 469 -4.07 28.13 -26.60
C ASP A 469 -2.77 27.69 -27.29
N SER A 470 -2.01 28.62 -27.88
CA SER A 470 -0.69 28.33 -28.47
C SER A 470 0.32 27.79 -27.47
N LYS A 471 0.29 28.25 -26.21
CA LYS A 471 1.14 27.71 -25.13
C LYS A 471 0.65 26.33 -24.67
N VAL A 472 -0.65 26.07 -24.75
CA VAL A 472 -1.27 24.79 -24.39
C VAL A 472 -0.91 23.70 -25.41
N VAL A 473 -0.99 24.01 -26.72
CA VAL A 473 -0.56 23.12 -27.80
C VAL A 473 0.93 22.82 -27.72
N ALA A 474 1.78 23.84 -27.61
CA ALA A 474 3.23 23.66 -27.52
C ALA A 474 3.65 22.75 -26.34
N ARG A 475 2.96 22.91 -25.20
CA ARG A 475 3.11 22.05 -24.01
C ARG A 475 2.78 20.59 -24.31
N SER A 476 1.58 20.32 -24.84
CA SER A 476 1.16 18.95 -25.16
C SER A 476 2.09 18.29 -26.18
N THR A 477 2.42 19.00 -27.27
CA THR A 477 3.34 18.52 -28.31
C THR A 477 4.73 18.18 -27.75
N SER A 478 5.21 18.95 -26.77
CA SER A 478 6.53 18.72 -26.17
C SER A 478 6.59 17.40 -25.38
N ILE A 479 5.55 17.08 -24.61
CA ILE A 479 5.45 15.80 -23.89
C ILE A 479 5.31 14.65 -24.89
N LEU A 480 4.43 14.77 -25.88
CA LEU A 480 4.23 13.72 -26.89
C LEU A 480 5.51 13.46 -27.69
N THR A 481 6.25 14.51 -28.05
CA THR A 481 7.54 14.38 -28.76
C THR A 481 8.57 13.64 -27.91
N ALA A 482 8.70 14.00 -26.63
CA ALA A 482 9.61 13.32 -25.71
C ALA A 482 9.21 11.85 -25.51
N SER A 483 7.93 11.57 -25.27
CA SER A 483 7.39 10.21 -25.12
C SER A 483 7.58 9.36 -26.37
N ASN A 484 7.34 9.92 -27.57
CA ASN A 484 7.49 9.20 -28.84
C ASN A 484 8.96 8.87 -29.11
N ARG A 485 9.90 9.78 -28.83
CA ARG A 485 11.34 9.54 -28.98
C ARG A 485 11.82 8.42 -28.09
N MET A 486 11.32 8.36 -26.85
CA MET A 486 11.57 7.20 -26.01
C MET A 486 10.91 5.97 -26.63
N GLY A 487 9.60 5.98 -26.85
CA GLY A 487 8.83 4.82 -27.31
C GLY A 487 9.34 4.15 -28.59
N SER A 488 9.88 4.92 -29.54
CA SER A 488 10.25 4.49 -30.89
C SER A 488 11.70 4.04 -31.09
N THR A 489 12.59 4.27 -30.13
CA THR A 489 14.01 3.91 -30.29
C THR A 489 14.28 2.49 -29.81
N ALA A 490 14.85 1.64 -30.69
CA ALA A 490 15.61 0.47 -30.26
C ALA A 490 16.72 0.95 -29.31
N ALA A 491 17.10 0.13 -28.32
CA ALA A 491 18.07 0.47 -27.28
C ALA A 491 19.21 1.35 -27.82
N VAL A 492 19.19 2.64 -27.48
CA VAL A 492 20.16 3.61 -27.96
C VAL A 492 21.52 3.25 -27.35
N ALA A 493 22.60 3.34 -28.13
CA ALA A 493 23.94 3.07 -27.61
C ALA A 493 24.22 3.89 -26.33
N LEU A 494 24.74 3.22 -25.29
CA LEU A 494 24.99 3.79 -23.96
C LEU A 494 25.62 5.20 -23.92
N PRO A 495 26.64 5.56 -24.74
CA PRO A 495 27.22 6.90 -24.70
C PRO A 495 26.30 8.01 -25.27
N VAL A 496 25.26 7.66 -26.02
CA VAL A 496 24.33 8.62 -26.66
C VAL A 496 23.05 8.81 -25.84
N ALA A 497 22.67 7.83 -25.02
CA ALA A 497 21.43 7.85 -24.27
C ALA A 497 21.32 9.03 -23.27
N PRO A 498 22.32 9.35 -22.41
CA PRO A 498 22.20 10.45 -21.44
C PRO A 498 22.07 11.83 -22.09
N ASN A 499 22.80 12.09 -23.19
CA ASN A 499 22.75 13.38 -23.89
C ASN A 499 21.41 13.57 -24.62
N THR A 500 20.88 12.50 -25.22
CA THR A 500 19.56 12.53 -25.87
C THR A 500 18.44 12.74 -24.84
N LEU A 501 18.53 12.05 -23.70
CA LEU A 501 17.60 12.22 -22.59
C LEU A 501 17.66 13.65 -22.02
N ALA A 502 18.85 14.21 -21.83
CA ALA A 502 19.03 15.57 -21.36
C ALA A 502 18.36 16.60 -22.29
N ALA A 503 18.48 16.44 -23.62
CA ALA A 503 17.80 17.31 -24.58
C ALA A 503 16.26 17.22 -24.47
N ASN A 504 15.72 16.01 -24.31
CA ASN A 504 14.27 15.82 -24.11
C ASN A 504 13.80 16.43 -22.77
N VAL A 505 14.57 16.25 -21.70
CA VAL A 505 14.32 16.86 -20.38
C VAL A 505 14.33 18.38 -20.46
N GLN A 506 15.31 18.98 -21.13
CA GLN A 506 15.36 20.44 -21.32
C GLN A 506 14.12 20.96 -22.07
N LEU A 507 13.69 20.25 -23.12
CA LEU A 507 12.50 20.61 -23.89
C LEU A 507 11.23 20.57 -23.03
N VAL A 508 11.06 19.54 -22.19
CA VAL A 508 9.91 19.47 -21.26
C VAL A 508 10.01 20.56 -20.18
N ARG A 509 11.18 20.75 -19.56
CA ARG A 509 11.38 21.76 -18.52
C ARG A 509 11.08 23.18 -19.00
N ALA A 510 11.54 23.54 -20.20
CA ALA A 510 11.31 24.85 -20.79
C ALA A 510 9.81 25.21 -20.90
N GLN A 511 8.94 24.20 -21.05
CA GLN A 511 7.49 24.41 -21.24
C GLN A 511 6.68 24.40 -19.94
N PHE A 512 7.19 23.74 -18.90
CA PHE A 512 6.39 23.37 -17.71
C PHE A 512 6.99 23.82 -16.36
N GLY A 513 8.17 24.44 -16.33
CA GLY A 513 8.79 24.90 -15.08
C GLY A 513 8.96 23.75 -14.08
N GLU A 514 8.48 23.92 -12.84
CA GLU A 514 8.58 22.91 -11.77
C GLU A 514 7.85 21.60 -12.09
N VAL A 515 6.68 21.64 -12.73
CA VAL A 515 6.01 20.42 -13.21
C VAL A 515 6.89 19.71 -14.23
N GLY A 516 7.65 20.47 -15.02
CA GLY A 516 8.61 19.93 -15.98
C GLY A 516 9.72 19.10 -15.34
N LYS A 517 10.16 19.42 -14.12
CA LYS A 517 11.16 18.61 -13.39
C LYS A 517 10.61 17.23 -13.05
N HIS A 518 9.37 17.18 -12.57
CA HIS A 518 8.67 15.93 -12.25
C HIS A 518 8.45 15.06 -13.49
N LEU A 519 7.97 15.65 -14.58
CA LEU A 519 7.80 14.94 -15.85
C LEU A 519 9.14 14.43 -16.40
N SER A 520 10.19 15.22 -16.22
CA SER A 520 11.56 14.84 -16.58
C SER A 520 12.06 13.66 -15.76
N PHE A 521 11.81 13.65 -14.46
CA PHE A 521 12.13 12.51 -13.60
C PHE A 521 11.37 11.24 -14.03
N ALA A 522 10.09 11.36 -14.40
CA ALA A 522 9.34 10.24 -14.97
C ALA A 522 10.00 9.72 -16.26
N LEU A 523 10.40 10.60 -17.19
CA LEU A 523 11.16 10.21 -18.40
C LEU A 523 12.45 9.44 -18.04
N MET A 524 13.18 9.88 -17.02
CA MET A 524 14.40 9.22 -16.56
C MET A 524 14.13 7.81 -16.02
N LEU A 525 13.04 7.63 -15.25
CA LEU A 525 12.63 6.30 -14.77
C LEU A 525 12.26 5.36 -15.94
N ALA A 526 11.60 5.87 -16.99
CA ALA A 526 11.32 5.07 -18.18
C ALA A 526 12.61 4.63 -18.89
N GLU A 527 13.61 5.51 -18.99
CA GLU A 527 14.88 5.18 -19.62
C GLU A 527 15.66 4.11 -18.83
N LEU A 528 15.66 4.18 -17.50
CA LEU A 528 16.27 3.18 -16.61
C LEU A 528 15.55 1.83 -16.67
N ALA A 529 14.22 1.85 -16.80
CA ALA A 529 13.41 0.66 -16.95
C ALA A 529 13.68 -0.08 -18.29
N ARG A 530 14.12 0.63 -19.33
CA ARG A 530 14.40 0.06 -20.66
C ARG A 530 15.85 -0.37 -20.86
N ASN A 531 16.78 0.34 -20.25
CA ASN A 531 18.20 0.08 -20.45
C ASN A 531 18.83 -0.48 -19.17
N PRO A 532 19.01 -1.81 -19.06
CA PRO A 532 19.58 -2.44 -17.87
C PRO A 532 21.03 -2.02 -17.60
N ALA A 533 21.73 -1.51 -18.61
CA ALA A 533 23.11 -1.02 -18.48
C ALA A 533 23.20 0.43 -17.95
N LEU A 534 22.07 1.13 -17.79
CA LEU A 534 22.03 2.45 -17.15
C LEU A 534 21.77 2.35 -15.65
N ASP A 535 22.26 3.34 -14.94
CA ASP A 535 21.98 3.59 -13.53
C ASP A 535 21.86 5.11 -13.31
N PHE A 536 21.27 5.56 -12.20
CA PHE A 536 21.16 6.99 -11.90
C PHE A 536 22.53 7.68 -11.84
N SER A 537 23.58 6.97 -11.42
CA SER A 537 24.96 7.45 -11.48
C SER A 537 25.38 7.89 -12.89
N THR A 538 24.80 7.33 -13.96
CA THR A 538 25.03 7.75 -15.34
C THR A 538 24.43 9.13 -15.65
N PHE A 539 23.42 9.56 -14.90
CA PHE A 539 22.74 10.86 -15.10
C PHE A 539 23.32 11.98 -14.25
N ILE A 540 23.92 11.66 -13.09
CA ILE A 540 24.46 12.65 -12.13
C ILE A 540 25.46 13.65 -12.77
N PRO A 541 26.36 13.26 -13.69
CA PRO A 541 27.30 14.22 -14.30
C PRO A 541 26.61 15.30 -15.14
N ASN A 542 25.38 15.07 -15.63
CA ASN A 542 24.63 16.07 -16.38
C ASN A 542 23.83 16.97 -15.41
N ALA A 543 24.17 18.26 -15.35
CA ALA A 543 23.56 19.20 -14.42
C ALA A 543 22.03 19.28 -14.53
N THR A 544 21.47 19.22 -15.75
CA THR A 544 20.02 19.28 -15.96
C THR A 544 19.32 18.03 -15.42
N LEU A 545 19.88 16.85 -15.68
CA LEU A 545 19.32 15.57 -15.21
C LEU A 545 19.46 15.45 -13.69
N ASN A 546 20.62 15.84 -13.15
CA ASN A 546 20.89 15.81 -11.72
C ASN A 546 19.91 16.69 -10.92
N GLU A 547 19.57 17.88 -11.43
CA GLU A 547 18.57 18.75 -10.81
C GLU A 547 17.17 18.14 -10.81
N CYS A 548 16.83 17.22 -11.72
CA CYS A 548 15.54 16.53 -11.72
C CYS A 548 15.48 15.36 -10.72
N ILE A 549 16.63 14.83 -10.30
CA ILE A 549 16.72 13.75 -9.30
C ILE A 549 16.71 14.32 -7.87
N GLN A 550 17.22 15.55 -7.71
CA GLN A 550 17.08 16.37 -6.51
C GLN A 550 15.63 16.83 -6.33
#